data_AF-A0AAN0LXB0-F1
#
_entry.id   AF-A0AAN0LXB0-F1
#
_cell.length_a   1.000
_cell.length_b   1.000
_cell.length_c   1.000
_cell.angle_alpha   90.00
_cell.angle_beta   90.00
_cell.angle_gamma   90.00
#
_symmetry.space_group_name_H-M   'P 1'
#
loop_
_entity.id
_entity.type
_entity.pdbx_description
1 polymer ?
#
loop_
_entity_poly.entity_id
_entity_poly.type
_entity_poly.pdbx_seq_one_letter_code
_entity_poly.pdbx_strand_id
1 'polypeptide(L)'
;MLNVPTVILDKEVSGVPFSSIISNNFQGGYLATQHLIDQELKNIAYISTTRIEDVSSVRERYFGYLKALSDSGLNHNAKPIYCNLTKNADDFKDLIHVPIASGINGIVCENDILAISIMNALTHPNYSIPHDFKIVGFDNTRASQFVNPPLTTLEQNFKQIGMRAMQALT
;
A
#
# COMPACT_ATOMS: atom_id res chain seq x y z
N MET A 1 34.28 5.92 1.26
CA MET A 1 33.47 4.69 1.39
C MET A 1 33.15 4.50 2.86
N LEU A 2 31.90 4.16 3.20
CA LEU A 2 31.52 3.74 4.56
C LEU A 2 32.24 2.42 4.87
N ASN A 3 33.06 2.39 5.91
CA ASN A 3 33.84 1.21 6.31
C ASN A 3 33.09 0.38 7.37
N VAL A 4 31.77 0.32 7.26
CA VAL A 4 30.86 -0.30 8.24
C VAL A 4 29.99 -1.32 7.50
N PRO A 5 29.89 -2.58 7.97
CA PRO A 5 28.95 -3.55 7.42
C PRO A 5 27.54 -2.95 7.36
N THR A 6 26.94 -2.95 6.17
CA THR A 6 25.70 -2.25 5.89
C THR A 6 24.76 -3.14 5.10
N VAL A 7 23.50 -3.22 5.53
CA VAL A 7 22.39 -3.90 4.83
C VAL A 7 21.22 -2.93 4.75
N ILE A 8 20.52 -2.92 3.61
CA ILE A 8 19.33 -2.11 3.38
C ILE A 8 18.09 -2.95 3.70
N LEU A 9 17.10 -2.35 4.36
CA LEU A 9 15.81 -2.98 4.63
C LEU A 9 14.70 -2.28 3.86
N ASP A 10 13.58 -3.00 3.69
CA ASP A 10 12.32 -2.57 3.07
C ASP A 10 12.41 -2.37 1.54
N LYS A 11 13.45 -1.71 1.06
CA LYS A 11 13.60 -1.30 -0.34
C LYS A 11 14.99 -1.60 -0.90
N GLU A 12 15.08 -1.44 -2.20
CA GLU A 12 16.32 -1.46 -2.96
C GLU A 12 16.71 -0.03 -3.30
N VAL A 13 18.01 0.23 -3.25
CA VAL A 13 18.58 1.51 -3.67
C VAL A 13 19.52 1.22 -4.83
N SER A 14 19.22 1.77 -6.00
CA SER A 14 20.04 1.56 -7.18
C SER A 14 21.38 2.29 -7.05
N GLY A 15 22.45 1.65 -7.55
CA GLY A 15 23.78 2.26 -7.60
C GLY A 15 24.57 2.24 -6.29
N VAL A 16 24.09 1.55 -5.26
CA VAL A 16 24.86 1.30 -4.02
C VAL A 16 25.24 -0.18 -3.90
N PRO A 17 26.46 -0.50 -3.43
CA PRO A 17 26.96 -1.88 -3.36
C PRO A 17 26.54 -2.58 -2.06
N PHE A 18 25.29 -2.39 -1.62
CA PHE A 18 24.78 -2.96 -0.38
C PHE A 18 23.67 -3.98 -0.66
N SER A 19 23.71 -5.11 0.05
CA SER A 19 22.64 -6.10 0.02
C SER A 19 21.35 -5.52 0.61
N SER A 20 20.20 -5.95 0.10
CA SER A 20 18.88 -5.59 0.60
C SER A 20 18.11 -6.82 1.09
N ILE A 21 17.37 -6.67 2.19
CA ILE A 21 16.36 -7.64 2.62
C ILE A 21 14.99 -6.99 2.43
N ILE A 22 14.23 -7.52 1.48
CA ILE A 22 12.91 -7.01 1.08
C ILE A 22 11.85 -8.11 1.16
N SER A 23 10.60 -7.70 1.36
CA SER A 23 9.45 -8.55 1.14
C SER A 23 9.17 -8.73 -0.35
N ASN A 24 8.42 -9.77 -0.73
CA ASN A 24 7.89 -9.89 -2.09
C ASN A 24 6.73 -8.89 -2.29
N ASN A 25 7.11 -7.64 -2.52
CA ASN A 25 6.21 -6.50 -2.65
C ASN A 25 5.28 -6.65 -3.86
N PHE A 26 5.78 -7.21 -4.98
CA PHE A 26 4.96 -7.51 -6.16
C PHE A 26 3.82 -8.47 -5.84
N GLN A 27 4.15 -9.62 -5.24
CA GLN A 27 3.14 -10.60 -4.86
C GLN A 27 2.15 -10.02 -3.84
N GLY A 28 2.64 -9.23 -2.88
CA GLY A 28 1.78 -8.58 -1.89
C GLY A 28 0.78 -7.62 -2.54
N GLY A 29 1.23 -6.78 -3.49
CA GLY A 29 0.36 -5.88 -4.25
C GLY A 29 -0.67 -6.62 -5.11
N TYR A 30 -0.26 -7.73 -5.72
CA TYR A 30 -1.15 -8.61 -6.47
C TYR A 30 -2.25 -9.19 -5.57
N LEU A 31 -1.88 -9.79 -4.44
CA LEU A 31 -2.83 -10.39 -3.50
C LEU A 31 -3.78 -9.37 -2.87
N ALA A 32 -3.29 -8.18 -2.52
CA ALA A 32 -4.11 -7.08 -2.01
C ALA A 32 -5.22 -6.71 -3.00
N THR A 33 -4.87 -6.64 -4.27
CA THR A 33 -5.79 -6.25 -5.34
C THR A 33 -6.73 -7.40 -5.68
N GLN A 34 -6.21 -8.62 -5.78
CA GLN A 34 -7.01 -9.82 -6.03
C GLN A 34 -8.07 -10.01 -4.95
N HIS A 35 -7.75 -9.74 -3.68
CA HIS A 35 -8.71 -9.79 -2.58
C HIS A 35 -9.93 -8.87 -2.80
N LEU A 36 -9.75 -7.70 -3.40
CA LEU A 36 -10.85 -6.80 -3.74
C LEU A 36 -11.62 -7.28 -4.98
N ILE A 37 -10.91 -7.81 -5.98
CA ILE A 37 -11.52 -8.38 -7.19
C ILE A 37 -12.39 -9.60 -6.86
N ASP A 38 -11.94 -10.47 -5.95
CA ASP A 38 -12.68 -11.65 -5.49
C ASP A 38 -13.99 -11.28 -4.77
N GLN A 39 -14.10 -10.02 -4.34
CA GLN A 39 -15.31 -9.43 -3.78
C GLN A 39 -16.15 -8.67 -4.82
N GLU A 40 -15.89 -8.92 -6.11
CA GLU A 40 -16.57 -8.38 -7.28
C GLU A 40 -16.37 -6.88 -7.51
N LEU A 41 -15.36 -6.27 -6.88
CA LEU A 41 -15.03 -4.86 -7.13
C LEU A 41 -14.31 -4.71 -8.48
N LYS A 42 -14.77 -3.73 -9.27
CA LYS A 42 -14.23 -3.43 -10.61
C LYS A 42 -13.51 -2.09 -10.67
N ASN A 43 -13.85 -1.16 -9.78
CA ASN A 43 -13.28 0.18 -9.71
C ASN A 43 -12.37 0.27 -8.49
N ILE A 44 -11.12 -0.16 -8.68
CA ILE A 44 -10.11 -0.23 -7.63
C ILE A 44 -9.05 0.84 -7.92
N ALA A 45 -8.66 1.58 -6.90
CA ALA A 45 -7.58 2.55 -6.96
C ALA A 45 -6.37 2.09 -6.14
N TYR A 46 -5.18 2.43 -6.62
CA TYR A 46 -3.95 2.35 -5.84
C TYR A 46 -3.59 3.75 -5.32
N ILE A 47 -3.45 3.90 -4.00
CA ILE A 47 -3.11 5.19 -3.36
C ILE A 47 -1.74 5.08 -2.69
N SER A 48 -0.91 6.11 -2.91
CA SER A 48 0.48 6.16 -2.44
C SER A 48 0.85 7.55 -1.96
N THR A 49 1.77 7.66 -1.00
CA THR A 49 2.28 8.96 -0.52
C THR A 49 3.60 9.38 -1.14
N THR A 50 4.24 8.46 -1.84
CA THR A 50 5.50 8.67 -2.54
C THR A 50 5.29 8.45 -4.03
N ARG A 51 6.19 8.95 -4.87
CA ARG A 51 6.12 8.63 -6.29
C ARG A 51 6.56 7.19 -6.49
N ILE A 52 5.87 6.47 -7.37
CA ILE A 52 6.16 5.06 -7.68
C ILE A 52 7.62 4.86 -8.12
N GLU A 53 8.20 5.83 -8.80
CA GLU A 53 9.59 5.81 -9.26
C GLU A 53 10.63 5.96 -8.13
N ASP A 54 10.26 6.56 -6.99
CA ASP A 54 11.20 6.95 -5.94
C ASP A 54 11.49 5.82 -4.93
N VAL A 55 10.56 4.89 -4.73
CA VAL A 55 10.65 3.84 -3.71
C VAL A 55 10.31 2.47 -4.30
N SER A 56 11.29 1.55 -4.32
CA SER A 56 11.12 0.26 -4.99
C SER A 56 10.03 -0.62 -4.36
N SER A 57 9.88 -0.62 -3.03
CA SER A 57 8.84 -1.42 -2.36
C SER A 57 7.43 -1.00 -2.78
N VAL A 58 7.19 0.31 -2.84
CA VAL A 58 5.94 0.91 -3.33
C VAL A 58 5.74 0.62 -4.82
N ARG A 59 6.80 0.75 -5.63
CA ARG A 59 6.78 0.42 -7.06
C ARG A 59 6.30 -1.00 -7.34
N GLU A 60 6.92 -1.96 -6.67
CA GLU A 60 6.60 -3.37 -6.86
C GLU A 60 5.16 -3.67 -6.41
N ARG A 61 4.70 -3.10 -5.29
CA ARG A 61 3.29 -3.21 -4.86
C ARG A 61 2.33 -2.68 -5.93
N TYR A 62 2.63 -1.51 -6.52
CA TYR A 62 1.84 -0.95 -7.62
C TYR A 62 1.85 -1.83 -8.87
N PHE A 63 2.99 -2.43 -9.22
CA PHE A 63 3.07 -3.37 -10.35
C PHE A 63 2.27 -4.66 -10.11
N GLY A 64 2.27 -5.17 -8.88
CA GLY A 64 1.39 -6.27 -8.49
C GLY A 64 -0.10 -5.92 -8.66
N TYR A 65 -0.48 -4.71 -8.25
CA TYR A 65 -1.83 -4.16 -8.46
C TYR A 65 -2.21 -4.13 -9.94
N LEU A 66 -1.36 -3.56 -10.81
CA LEU A 66 -1.62 -3.52 -12.25
C LEU A 66 -1.75 -4.93 -12.85
N LYS A 67 -0.93 -5.87 -12.37
CA LYS A 67 -0.97 -7.26 -12.83
C LYS A 67 -2.29 -7.95 -12.46
N ALA A 68 -2.77 -7.79 -11.22
CA ALA A 68 -4.05 -8.36 -10.80
C ALA A 68 -5.24 -7.80 -11.60
N LEU A 69 -5.23 -6.49 -11.88
CA LEU A 69 -6.24 -5.87 -12.76
C LEU A 69 -6.17 -6.45 -14.17
N SER A 70 -4.97 -6.57 -14.73
CA SER A 70 -4.75 -7.12 -16.07
C SER A 70 -5.25 -8.55 -16.19
N ASP A 71 -4.90 -9.42 -15.25
CA ASP A 71 -5.29 -10.84 -15.23
C ASP A 71 -6.81 -11.03 -15.09
N SER A 72 -7.49 -10.08 -14.44
CA SER A 72 -8.94 -10.10 -14.24
C SER A 72 -9.71 -9.36 -15.35
N GLY A 73 -9.03 -8.90 -16.40
CA GLY A 73 -9.65 -8.16 -17.50
C GLY A 73 -10.17 -6.76 -17.13
N LEU A 74 -9.68 -6.18 -16.03
CA LEU A 74 -10.00 -4.82 -15.57
C LEU A 74 -9.03 -3.80 -16.17
N ASN A 75 -9.35 -2.50 -16.01
CA ASN A 75 -8.55 -1.41 -16.53
C ASN A 75 -7.17 -1.33 -15.82
N HIS A 76 -6.14 -1.87 -16.45
CA HIS A 76 -4.76 -1.85 -15.96
C HIS A 76 -3.95 -0.63 -16.47
N ASN A 77 -4.58 0.36 -17.09
CA ASN A 77 -3.97 1.67 -17.36
C ASN A 77 -4.21 2.67 -16.21
N ALA A 78 -4.67 2.16 -15.05
CA ALA A 78 -4.97 2.96 -13.87
C ALA A 78 -3.67 3.57 -13.29
N LYS A 79 -3.62 4.90 -13.26
CA LYS A 79 -2.52 5.64 -12.65
C LYS A 79 -2.66 5.63 -11.12
N PRO A 80 -1.55 5.63 -10.37
CA PRO A 80 -1.61 5.78 -8.92
C PRO A 80 -2.19 7.15 -8.57
N ILE A 81 -2.94 7.21 -7.48
CA ILE A 81 -3.37 8.47 -6.87
C ILE A 81 -2.36 8.81 -5.79
N TYR A 82 -1.75 9.99 -5.89
CA TYR A 82 -0.76 10.44 -4.93
C TYR A 82 -1.40 11.29 -3.83
N CYS A 83 -1.14 10.91 -2.58
CA CYS A 83 -1.61 11.56 -1.37
C CYS A 83 -0.47 12.27 -0.65
N ASN A 84 -0.71 13.49 -0.15
CA ASN A 84 0.24 14.14 0.73
C ASN A 84 -0.29 14.16 2.18
N LEU A 85 0.27 13.29 3.03
CA LEU A 85 -0.12 13.18 4.45
C LEU A 85 0.29 14.40 5.30
N THR A 86 1.17 15.29 4.80
CA THR A 86 1.65 16.46 5.57
C THR A 86 0.68 17.64 5.52
N LYS A 87 -0.39 17.53 4.73
CA LYS A 87 -1.42 18.57 4.62
C LYS A 87 -2.59 18.21 5.52
N ASN A 88 -3.22 19.22 6.12
CA ASN A 88 -4.25 19.09 7.14
C ASN A 88 -5.38 18.14 6.72
N ALA A 89 -6.18 17.65 7.68
CA ALA A 89 -7.31 16.74 7.48
C ALA A 89 -8.30 17.16 6.37
N ASP A 90 -8.36 18.46 6.02
CA ASP A 90 -9.20 18.97 4.93
C ASP A 90 -8.71 18.55 3.52
N ASP A 91 -7.41 18.32 3.30
CA ASP A 91 -6.89 17.86 1.99
C ASP A 91 -7.24 16.40 1.69
N PHE A 92 -7.53 15.61 2.72
CA PHE A 92 -8.04 14.27 2.49
C PHE A 92 -9.40 14.29 1.82
N LYS A 93 -10.29 15.26 2.13
CA LYS A 93 -11.61 15.35 1.48
C LYS A 93 -11.48 15.43 -0.03
N ASP A 94 -10.58 16.27 -0.55
CA ASP A 94 -10.33 16.38 -1.99
C ASP A 94 -9.74 15.09 -2.58
N LEU A 95 -8.93 14.39 -1.78
CA LEU A 95 -8.33 13.12 -2.16
C LEU A 95 -9.33 11.96 -2.29
N ILE A 96 -10.44 12.00 -1.53
CA ILE A 96 -11.52 11.00 -1.59
C ILE A 96 -12.67 11.44 -2.51
N HIS A 97 -12.91 12.74 -2.69
CA HIS A 97 -13.92 13.25 -3.62
C HIS A 97 -13.68 12.80 -5.06
N VAL A 98 -12.41 12.76 -5.51
CA VAL A 98 -12.06 12.31 -6.87
C VAL A 98 -12.34 10.81 -7.07
N PRO A 99 -11.93 9.89 -6.17
CA PRO A 99 -12.36 8.50 -6.18
C PRO A 99 -13.88 8.30 -6.18
N ILE A 100 -14.61 9.02 -5.32
CA ILE A 100 -16.08 8.94 -5.21
C ILE A 100 -16.75 9.34 -6.53
N ALA A 101 -16.37 10.49 -7.10
CA ALA A 101 -16.94 10.98 -8.36
C ALA A 101 -16.66 10.04 -9.54
N SER A 102 -15.60 9.22 -9.42
CA SER A 102 -15.18 8.24 -10.43
C SER A 102 -15.77 6.84 -10.21
N GLY A 103 -16.57 6.63 -9.16
CA GLY A 103 -17.17 5.34 -8.83
C GLY A 103 -16.20 4.31 -8.23
N ILE A 104 -15.04 4.76 -7.72
CA ILE A 104 -14.09 3.88 -7.01
C ILE A 104 -14.71 3.43 -5.69
N ASN A 105 -14.67 2.13 -5.43
CA ASN A 105 -15.16 1.51 -4.19
C ASN A 105 -14.16 0.54 -3.56
N GLY A 106 -13.01 0.32 -4.22
CA GLY A 106 -11.90 -0.48 -3.73
C GLY A 106 -10.62 0.34 -3.66
N ILE A 107 -9.90 0.25 -2.55
CA ILE A 107 -8.67 1.02 -2.33
C ILE A 107 -7.58 0.06 -1.86
N VAL A 108 -6.50 0.01 -2.63
CA VAL A 108 -5.23 -0.61 -2.24
C VAL A 108 -4.28 0.50 -1.82
N CYS A 109 -3.86 0.49 -0.57
CA CYS A 109 -2.94 1.46 -0.02
C CYS A 109 -1.52 0.93 -0.02
N GLU A 110 -0.54 1.81 -0.19
CA GLU A 110 0.87 1.41 -0.12
C GLU A 110 1.23 0.80 1.25
N ASN A 111 0.62 1.24 2.36
CA ASN A 111 0.85 0.73 3.71
C ASN A 111 -0.34 0.97 4.67
N ASP A 112 -0.25 0.43 5.88
CA ASP A 112 -1.24 0.55 6.95
C ASP A 112 -1.46 1.99 7.42
N ILE A 113 -0.39 2.80 7.52
CA ILE A 113 -0.50 4.19 7.99
C ILE A 113 -1.40 4.97 7.04
N LEU A 114 -1.14 4.88 5.73
CA LEU A 114 -1.96 5.52 4.71
C LEU A 114 -3.40 4.98 4.72
N ALA A 115 -3.58 3.66 4.82
CA ALA A 115 -4.91 3.06 4.89
C ALA A 115 -5.73 3.60 6.07
N ILE A 116 -5.13 3.64 7.27
CA ILE A 116 -5.78 4.17 8.48
C ILE A 116 -6.08 5.67 8.32
N SER A 117 -5.17 6.46 7.74
CA SER A 117 -5.43 7.87 7.46
C SER A 117 -6.63 8.07 6.54
N ILE A 118 -6.75 7.25 5.49
CA ILE A 118 -7.91 7.28 4.57
C ILE A 118 -9.19 6.85 5.29
N MET A 119 -9.14 5.79 6.11
CA MET A 119 -10.29 5.34 6.90
C MET A 119 -10.81 6.47 7.80
N ASN A 120 -9.90 7.18 8.50
CA ASN A 120 -10.25 8.30 9.37
C ASN A 120 -10.83 9.49 8.61
N ALA A 121 -10.40 9.71 7.36
CA ALA A 121 -10.96 10.76 6.52
C ALA A 121 -12.33 10.38 5.95
N LEU A 122 -12.57 9.09 5.71
CA LEU A 122 -13.84 8.54 5.24
C LEU A 122 -14.89 8.41 6.35
N THR A 123 -14.50 8.44 7.63
CA THR A 123 -15.42 8.61 8.77
C THR A 123 -16.04 10.01 8.78
N HIS A 124 -16.86 10.29 7.78
CA HIS A 124 -17.74 11.43 7.62
C HIS A 124 -19.17 10.89 7.42
N PRO A 125 -20.24 11.58 7.82
CA PRO A 125 -21.63 11.07 7.81
C PRO A 125 -22.18 10.49 6.49
N ASN A 126 -21.44 10.58 5.38
CA ASN A 126 -21.92 10.18 4.06
C ASN A 126 -21.34 8.84 3.56
N TYR A 127 -20.33 8.27 4.23
CA TYR A 127 -19.67 7.03 3.78
C TYR A 127 -19.36 6.11 4.95
N SER A 128 -19.35 4.81 4.65
CA SER A 128 -19.13 3.75 5.61
C SER A 128 -18.18 2.69 5.07
N ILE A 129 -17.31 2.19 5.95
CA ILE A 129 -16.37 1.11 5.67
C ILE A 129 -16.85 -0.10 6.48
N PRO A 130 -17.07 -1.28 5.87
CA PRO A 130 -16.71 -1.66 4.52
C PRO A 130 -17.82 -1.54 3.45
N HIS A 131 -18.97 -0.93 3.76
CA HIS A 131 -20.14 -0.99 2.87
C HIS A 131 -19.99 -0.15 1.59
N ASP A 132 -19.51 1.09 1.70
CA ASP A 132 -19.30 1.98 0.56
C ASP A 132 -17.88 1.84 -0.01
N PHE A 133 -16.90 1.62 0.88
CA PHE A 133 -15.49 1.45 0.51
C PHE A 133 -14.88 0.23 1.16
N LYS A 134 -14.10 -0.54 0.39
CA LYS A 134 -13.23 -1.58 0.90
C LYS A 134 -11.78 -1.17 0.75
N ILE A 135 -11.03 -1.27 1.84
CA ILE A 135 -9.66 -0.76 1.93
C ILE A 135 -8.73 -1.90 2.36
N VAL A 136 -7.63 -2.05 1.64
CA VAL A 136 -6.55 -3.00 1.96
C VAL A 136 -5.27 -2.22 2.21
N GLY A 137 -4.71 -2.41 3.40
CA GLY A 137 -3.38 -1.91 3.78
C GLY A 137 -2.26 -2.89 3.47
N PHE A 138 -1.08 -2.54 3.97
CA PHE A 138 0.12 -3.37 3.86
C PHE A 138 0.96 -3.08 5.10
N ASP A 139 1.31 -4.11 5.88
CA ASP A 139 2.31 -4.18 6.96
C ASP A 139 1.82 -5.10 8.11
N ASN A 140 0.51 -5.18 8.33
CA ASN A 140 -0.09 -5.79 9.53
C ASN A 140 0.50 -5.25 10.82
N THR A 141 0.60 -3.92 10.90
CA THR A 141 0.99 -3.22 12.11
C THR A 141 -0.01 -3.46 13.22
N ARG A 142 0.43 -3.30 14.47
CA ARG A 142 -0.47 -3.40 15.63
C ARG A 142 -1.67 -2.44 15.54
N ALA A 143 -1.50 -1.27 14.92
CA ALA A 143 -2.56 -0.28 14.76
C ALA A 143 -3.75 -0.79 13.93
N SER A 144 -3.50 -1.67 12.94
CA SER A 144 -4.54 -2.25 12.07
C SER A 144 -5.67 -2.96 12.84
N GLN A 145 -5.36 -3.51 14.01
CA GLN A 145 -6.30 -4.25 14.86
C GLN A 145 -7.17 -3.35 15.75
N PHE A 146 -6.77 -2.09 15.95
CA PHE A 146 -7.41 -1.16 16.89
C PHE A 146 -8.20 -0.05 16.21
N VAL A 147 -8.24 -0.03 14.88
CA VAL A 147 -9.12 0.85 14.11
C VAL A 147 -10.51 0.21 13.93
N ASN A 148 -11.51 1.02 13.62
CA ASN A 148 -12.88 0.57 13.44
C ASN A 148 -13.42 0.92 12.05
N PRO A 149 -13.79 -0.07 11.21
CA PRO A 149 -13.58 -1.51 11.41
C PRO A 149 -12.09 -1.87 11.45
N PRO A 150 -11.68 -3.07 11.92
CA PRO A 150 -10.31 -3.54 11.81
C PRO A 150 -9.84 -3.53 10.34
N LEU A 151 -8.60 -3.10 10.10
CA LEU A 151 -8.05 -2.96 8.76
C LEU A 151 -7.65 -4.32 8.19
N THR A 152 -8.15 -4.64 6.99
CA THR A 152 -7.60 -5.74 6.19
C THR A 152 -6.24 -5.32 5.63
N THR A 153 -5.20 -6.12 5.83
CA THR A 153 -3.82 -5.75 5.46
C THR A 153 -2.94 -6.96 5.19
N LEU A 154 -1.95 -6.78 4.33
CA LEU A 154 -0.92 -7.78 4.06
C LEU A 154 0.08 -7.85 5.21
N GLU A 155 0.40 -9.05 5.68
CA GLU A 155 1.38 -9.23 6.74
C GLU A 155 2.81 -9.26 6.19
N GLN A 156 3.66 -8.40 6.76
CA GLN A 156 5.10 -8.54 6.61
C GLN A 156 5.68 -9.28 7.82
N ASN A 157 6.49 -10.32 7.56
CA ASN A 157 7.18 -11.03 8.64
C ASN A 157 8.40 -10.23 9.12
N PHE A 158 8.16 -9.15 9.86
CA PHE A 158 9.22 -8.25 10.36
C PHE A 158 10.27 -8.97 11.20
N LYS A 159 9.88 -10.02 11.94
CA LYS A 159 10.81 -10.86 12.69
C LYS A 159 11.81 -11.56 11.77
N GLN A 160 11.33 -12.19 10.70
CA GLN A 160 12.18 -12.87 9.73
C GLN A 160 13.07 -11.88 8.96
N ILE A 161 12.54 -10.72 8.60
CA ILE A 161 13.30 -9.64 7.95
C ILE A 161 14.47 -9.23 8.84
N GLY A 162 14.22 -8.94 10.12
CA GLY A 162 15.26 -8.56 11.08
C GLY A 162 16.31 -9.66 11.30
N MET A 163 15.89 -10.92 11.38
CA MET A 163 16.83 -12.05 11.50
C MET A 163 17.74 -12.17 10.27
N ARG A 164 17.17 -12.10 9.06
CA ARG A 164 17.94 -12.15 7.80
C ARG A 164 18.88 -10.96 7.64
N ALA A 165 18.45 -9.78 8.08
CA ALA A 165 19.26 -8.57 8.09
C ALA A 165 20.53 -8.76 8.93
N MET A 166 20.39 -9.25 10.16
CA MET A 166 21.53 -9.49 11.04
C MET A 166 22.47 -10.57 10.51
N GLN A 167 21.93 -11.60 9.84
CA GLN A 167 22.75 -12.63 9.19
C GLN A 167 23.56 -12.10 8.00
N ALA A 168 23.07 -11.05 7.32
CA ALA A 168 23.74 -10.43 6.18
C ALA A 168 24.81 -9.41 6.60
N LEU A 169 24.84 -9.00 7.88
CA LEU A 169 25.87 -8.13 8.45
C LEU A 169 27.07 -8.98 8.89
N THR A 170 27.87 -9.42 7.93
CA THR A 170 29.14 -10.14 8.16
C THR A 170 30.33 -9.28 7.82
#